data_AF-A0A066X2Z5-F1
#
_entry.id   AF-A0A066X2Z5-F1
#
_cell.length_a   1.000
_cell.length_b   1.000
_cell.length_c   1.000
_cell.angle_alpha   90.00
_cell.angle_beta   90.00
_cell.angle_gamma   90.00
#
_symmetry.space_group_name_H-M   'P 1'
#
loop_
_entity.id
_entity.type
_entity.pdbx_description
1 polymer ?
#
loop_
_entity_poly.entity_id
_entity_poly.type
_entity_poly.pdbx_seq_one_letter_code
_entity_poly.pdbx_strand_id
1 'polypeptide(L)'
;MNDGFIVPQPPVTRALDWARARLSNSPSFEVKDFTPYGAEEALRNIRLAFFPDGGRQVKQALAATGEPMQPLTQAIIQDAETTGQDLDAAGVLQQRVTRDKFRCDFAAHWNKLDVDVVICPSYVGPACVHETGLFWNYAAFWNYVDYPGVVVPTPIKALGKGRESYATADQVPLNRGTKVP
;
A
#
# COMPACT_ATOMS: atom_id res chain seq x y z
N MET A 1 -13.32 3.79 2.17
CA MET A 1 -13.13 2.61 1.29
C MET A 1 -11.85 2.68 0.44
N ASN A 2 -11.14 3.81 0.40
CA ASN A 2 -9.81 3.90 -0.17
C ASN A 2 -8.82 4.44 0.88
N ASP A 3 -7.54 4.38 0.56
CA ASP A 3 -6.44 4.93 1.36
C ASP A 3 -6.21 6.44 1.13
N GLY A 4 -7.04 7.11 0.32
CA GLY A 4 -6.83 8.47 -0.17
C GLY A 4 -5.90 8.58 -1.39
N PHE A 5 -5.23 7.49 -1.78
CA PHE A 5 -4.21 7.46 -2.84
C PHE A 5 -4.51 6.54 -4.00
N ILE A 6 -5.38 5.54 -3.84
CA ILE A 6 -5.73 4.60 -4.90
C ILE A 6 -7.20 4.25 -4.76
N VAL A 7 -8.03 4.50 -5.76
CA VAL A 7 -9.40 3.97 -5.77
C VAL A 7 -9.33 2.48 -6.11
N PRO A 8 -9.84 1.57 -5.26
CA PRO A 8 -9.88 0.15 -5.59
C PRO A 8 -10.68 -0.09 -6.87
N GLN A 9 -10.25 -1.08 -7.63
CA GLN A 9 -10.97 -1.51 -8.82
C GLN A 9 -12.36 -2.05 -8.44
N PRO A 10 -13.34 -2.00 -9.36
CA PRO A 10 -14.72 -2.40 -9.10
C PRO A 10 -14.91 -3.74 -8.37
N PRO A 11 -14.21 -4.85 -8.71
CA PRO A 11 -14.38 -6.10 -7.96
C PRO A 11 -13.96 -6.01 -6.50
N VAL A 12 -12.95 -5.21 -6.17
CA VAL A 12 -12.49 -5.01 -4.79
C VAL A 12 -13.49 -4.15 -4.02
N THR A 13 -14.00 -3.08 -4.62
CA THR A 13 -15.07 -2.27 -4.01
C THR A 13 -16.30 -3.12 -3.72
N ARG A 14 -16.76 -3.94 -4.69
CA ARG A 14 -17.87 -4.89 -4.47
C ARG A 14 -17.59 -5.89 -3.36
N ALA A 15 -16.34 -6.35 -3.20
CA ALA A 15 -15.94 -7.25 -2.11
C ALA A 15 -16.00 -6.57 -0.74
N LEU A 16 -15.57 -5.30 -0.66
CA LEU A 16 -15.68 -4.49 0.56
C LEU A 16 -17.14 -4.19 0.91
N ASP A 17 -17.97 -3.84 -0.07
CA ASP A 17 -19.39 -3.60 0.13
C ASP A 17 -20.11 -4.86 0.61
N TRP A 18 -19.76 -6.01 0.01
CA TRP A 18 -20.25 -7.30 0.46
C TRP A 18 -19.86 -7.58 1.92
N ALA A 19 -18.60 -7.34 2.31
CA ALA A 19 -18.15 -7.53 3.68
C ALA A 19 -18.86 -6.57 4.65
N ARG A 20 -18.97 -5.28 4.29
CA ARG A 20 -19.70 -4.26 5.06
C ARG A 20 -21.14 -4.69 5.30
N ALA A 21 -21.86 -5.09 4.25
CA ALA A 21 -23.25 -5.54 4.36
C ALA A 21 -23.41 -6.77 5.28
N ARG A 22 -22.48 -7.73 5.22
CA ARG A 22 -22.50 -8.91 6.10
C ARG A 22 -22.31 -8.55 7.56
N LEU A 23 -21.34 -7.68 7.86
CA LEU A 23 -21.05 -7.25 9.22
C LEU A 23 -22.17 -6.36 9.77
N SER A 24 -22.69 -5.42 8.98
CA SER A 24 -23.78 -4.53 9.40
C SER A 24 -25.10 -5.25 9.67
N ASN A 25 -25.33 -6.42 9.05
CA ASN A 25 -26.52 -7.23 9.29
C ASN A 25 -26.40 -8.14 10.54
N SER A 26 -25.25 -8.17 11.20
CA SER A 26 -25.02 -8.95 12.41
C SER A 26 -25.14 -8.04 13.64
N PRO A 27 -25.91 -8.43 14.68
CA PRO A 27 -26.01 -7.64 15.90
C PRO A 27 -24.72 -7.63 16.73
N SER A 28 -23.74 -8.49 16.40
CA SER A 28 -22.48 -8.63 17.14
C SER A 28 -21.40 -7.63 16.73
N PHE A 29 -21.61 -6.82 15.69
CA PHE A 29 -20.61 -5.90 15.18
C PHE A 29 -21.15 -4.48 15.06
N GLU A 30 -20.37 -3.50 15.52
CA GLU A 30 -20.55 -2.10 15.18
C GLU A 30 -19.70 -1.77 13.96
N VAL A 31 -20.33 -1.26 12.89
CA VAL A 31 -19.61 -0.87 11.67
C VAL A 31 -19.52 0.65 11.61
N LYS A 32 -18.29 1.16 11.71
CA LYS A 32 -17.97 2.59 11.57
C LYS A 32 -16.91 2.82 10.51
N ASP A 33 -16.86 4.05 10.00
CA ASP A 33 -15.85 4.43 9.01
C ASP A 33 -14.49 4.62 9.69
N PHE A 34 -13.42 4.19 9.02
CA PHE A 34 -12.04 4.33 9.45
C PHE A 34 -11.23 5.12 8.42
N THR A 35 -10.62 6.21 8.87
CA THR A 35 -9.66 6.99 8.06
C THR A 35 -8.25 6.73 8.59
N PRO A 36 -7.33 6.20 7.78
CA PRO A 36 -5.95 5.96 8.20
C PRO A 36 -5.25 7.26 8.58
N TYR A 37 -4.50 7.25 9.68
CA TYR A 37 -3.64 8.38 10.06
C TYR A 37 -2.42 8.44 9.15
N GLY A 38 -2.17 9.61 8.55
CA GLY A 38 -0.91 9.92 7.87
C GLY A 38 -0.52 8.96 6.73
N ALA A 39 -1.48 8.43 5.97
CA ALA A 39 -1.19 7.43 4.93
C ALA A 39 -0.16 7.89 3.88
N GLU A 40 -0.19 9.16 3.47
CA GLU A 40 0.84 9.72 2.55
C GLU A 40 2.24 9.62 3.14
N GLU A 41 2.37 10.05 4.39
CA GLU A 41 3.63 10.10 5.11
C GLU A 41 4.17 8.69 5.33
N ALA A 42 3.31 7.76 5.75
CA ALA A 42 3.66 6.35 5.91
C ALA A 42 4.18 5.76 4.60
N LEU A 43 3.47 5.99 3.49
CA LEU A 43 3.84 5.47 2.17
C LEU A 43 5.15 6.08 1.65
N ARG A 44 5.34 7.39 1.83
CA ARG A 44 6.60 8.06 1.50
C ARG A 44 7.75 7.51 2.33
N ASN A 45 7.56 7.37 3.65
CA ASN A 45 8.61 6.90 4.55
C ASN A 45 8.97 5.43 4.31
N ILE A 46 8.00 4.54 4.07
CA ILE A 46 8.29 3.11 3.84
C ILE A 46 9.05 2.88 2.52
N ARG A 47 8.74 3.65 1.46
CA ARG A 47 9.48 3.62 0.19
C ARG A 47 10.97 3.88 0.40
N LEU A 48 11.31 4.85 1.27
CA LEU A 48 12.70 5.17 1.61
C LEU A 48 13.32 4.16 2.58
N ALA A 49 12.53 3.65 3.53
CA ALA A 49 13.02 2.73 4.56
C ALA A 49 13.36 1.32 4.01
N PHE A 50 12.71 0.89 2.92
CA PHE A 50 13.03 -0.37 2.25
C PHE A 50 14.37 -0.34 1.50
N PHE A 51 14.81 0.85 1.08
CA PHE A 51 16.03 1.03 0.30
C PHE A 51 16.90 2.14 0.93
N PRO A 52 17.44 1.92 2.15
CA PRO A 52 18.29 2.90 2.82
C PRO A 52 19.54 3.26 2.01
N ASP A 53 19.95 2.42 1.07
CA ASP A 53 21.08 2.61 0.17
C ASP A 53 20.68 3.08 -1.25
N GLY A 54 19.43 3.51 -1.43
CA GLY A 54 18.92 4.00 -2.71
C GLY A 54 18.85 2.92 -3.79
N GLY A 55 18.87 1.63 -3.41
CA GLY A 55 18.86 0.50 -4.34
C GLY A 55 20.26 0.13 -4.86
N ARG A 56 21.34 0.69 -4.31
CA ARG A 56 22.71 0.38 -4.71
C ARG A 56 23.03 -1.11 -4.59
N GLN A 57 22.70 -1.76 -3.48
CA GLN A 57 22.98 -3.18 -3.28
C GLN A 57 22.18 -4.07 -4.24
N VAL A 58 20.94 -3.69 -4.56
CA VAL A 58 20.14 -4.39 -5.59
C VAL A 58 20.89 -4.37 -6.94
N LYS A 59 21.38 -3.20 -7.34
CA LYS A 59 22.14 -3.06 -8.60
C LYS A 59 23.47 -3.80 -8.58
N GLN A 60 24.20 -3.76 -7.47
CA GLN A 60 25.46 -4.49 -7.31
C GLN A 60 25.25 -6.00 -7.40
N ALA A 61 24.21 -6.53 -6.77
CA ALA A 61 23.88 -7.95 -6.82
C ALA A 61 23.59 -8.41 -8.25
N LEU A 62 22.78 -7.65 -9.01
CA LEU A 62 22.49 -7.92 -10.42
C LEU A 62 23.75 -7.85 -11.30
N ALA A 63 24.60 -6.85 -11.08
CA ALA A 63 25.85 -6.69 -11.83
C ALA A 63 26.84 -7.84 -11.57
N ALA A 64 26.88 -8.38 -10.35
CA ALA A 64 27.78 -9.47 -9.99
C ALA A 64 27.44 -10.80 -10.69
N THR A 65 26.17 -11.01 -11.05
CA THR A 65 25.69 -12.21 -11.76
C THR A 65 25.53 -11.98 -13.26
N GLY A 66 25.46 -10.72 -13.71
CA GLY A 66 25.12 -10.36 -15.08
C GLY A 66 23.62 -10.44 -15.37
N GLU A 67 22.77 -10.52 -14.35
CA GLU A 67 21.31 -10.53 -14.49
C GLU A 67 20.77 -9.14 -14.86
N PRO A 68 19.74 -9.06 -15.73
CA PRO A 68 19.15 -7.79 -16.09
C PRO A 68 18.27 -7.22 -14.96
N MET A 69 18.24 -5.89 -14.84
CA MET A 69 17.24 -5.20 -14.02
C MET A 69 15.85 -5.33 -14.66
N GLN A 70 14.92 -6.00 -13.98
CA GLN A 70 13.55 -6.13 -14.45
C GLN A 70 12.73 -4.85 -14.18
N PRO A 71 11.70 -4.55 -15.00
CA PRO A 71 10.92 -3.32 -14.88
C PRO A 71 10.31 -3.09 -13.50
N LEU A 72 9.73 -4.12 -12.88
CA LEU A 72 9.15 -4.02 -11.53
C LEU A 72 10.21 -3.79 -10.44
N THR A 73 11.42 -4.35 -10.60
CA THR A 73 12.54 -4.10 -9.69
C THR A 73 13.05 -2.67 -9.82
N GLN A 74 13.16 -2.14 -11.04
CA GLN A 74 13.50 -0.73 -11.24
C GLN A 74 12.43 0.18 -10.63
N ALA A 75 11.15 -0.14 -10.86
CA ALA A 75 10.03 0.66 -10.34
C ALA A 75 10.02 0.74 -8.81
N ILE A 76 10.33 -0.35 -8.09
CA ILE A 76 10.27 -0.36 -6.62
C ILE A 76 11.44 0.41 -5.97
N ILE A 77 12.63 0.43 -6.59
CA ILE A 77 13.80 1.17 -6.04
C ILE A 77 13.81 2.65 -6.43
N GLN A 78 13.08 3.04 -7.48
CA GLN A 78 13.16 4.35 -8.13
C GLN A 78 12.98 5.52 -7.15
N ASP A 79 12.04 5.42 -6.22
CA ASP A 79 11.74 6.50 -5.28
C ASP A 79 12.96 6.82 -4.39
N ALA A 80 13.57 5.79 -3.80
CA ALA A 80 14.77 5.95 -2.99
C ALA A 80 15.98 6.35 -3.84
N GLU A 81 16.13 5.76 -5.02
CA GLU A 81 17.19 6.11 -5.96
C GLU A 81 17.17 7.61 -6.31
N THR A 82 15.98 8.16 -6.62
CA THR A 82 15.81 9.55 -7.05
C THR A 82 16.18 10.55 -5.94
N THR A 83 16.08 10.15 -4.68
CA THR A 83 16.53 10.99 -3.55
C THR A 83 18.06 11.02 -3.40
N GLY A 84 18.79 10.15 -4.09
CA GLY A 84 20.23 9.97 -3.89
C GLY A 84 20.57 9.40 -2.51
N GLN A 85 19.61 8.77 -1.84
CA GLN A 85 19.76 8.29 -0.47
C GLN A 85 20.81 7.17 -0.42
N ASP A 86 21.77 7.33 0.49
CA ASP A 86 22.75 6.31 0.84
C ASP A 86 23.09 6.44 2.33
N LEU A 87 22.27 5.84 3.17
CA LEU A 87 22.31 6.03 4.61
C LEU A 87 23.36 5.14 5.27
N ASP A 88 24.13 5.75 6.16
CA ASP A 88 24.93 5.02 7.14
C ASP A 88 24.06 4.53 8.32
N ALA A 89 24.70 3.91 9.31
CA ALA A 89 24.02 3.41 10.49
C ALA A 89 23.25 4.52 11.25
N ALA A 90 23.79 5.73 11.33
CA ALA A 90 23.14 6.84 12.02
C ALA A 90 21.89 7.32 11.26
N GLY A 91 21.97 7.41 9.92
CA GLY A 91 20.82 7.73 9.07
C GLY A 91 19.69 6.70 9.19
N VAL A 92 20.02 5.41 9.21
CA VAL A 92 19.04 4.34 9.42
C VAL A 92 18.40 4.44 10.82
N LEU A 93 19.17 4.75 11.86
CA LEU A 93 18.63 5.00 13.20
C LEU A 93 17.67 6.19 13.22
N GLN A 94 17.99 7.27 12.50
CA GLN A 94 17.10 8.42 12.39
C GLN A 94 15.77 8.08 11.69
N GLN A 95 15.80 7.28 10.62
CA GLN A 95 14.58 6.79 9.98
C GLN A 95 13.73 5.93 10.93
N ARG A 96 14.36 5.11 11.78
CA ARG A 96 13.65 4.31 12.79
C ARG A 96 12.98 5.18 13.85
N VAL A 97 13.66 6.22 14.34
CA VAL A 97 13.06 7.20 15.27
C VAL A 97 11.83 7.86 14.66
N THR A 98 11.90 8.28 13.39
CA THR A 98 10.75 8.85 12.67
C THR A 98 9.61 7.84 12.55
N ARG A 99 9.91 6.59 12.19
CA ARG A 99 8.91 5.51 12.12
C ARG A 99 8.27 5.23 13.47
N ASP A 100 9.05 5.16 14.53
CA ASP A 100 8.54 4.81 15.87
C ASP A 100 7.66 5.92 16.43
N LYS A 101 8.02 7.19 16.17
CA LYS A 101 7.14 8.33 16.44
C LYS A 101 5.81 8.19 15.69
N PHE A 102 5.85 7.89 14.39
CA PHE A 102 4.64 7.68 13.59
C PHE A 102 3.78 6.54 14.15
N ARG A 103 4.39 5.43 14.59
CA ARG A 103 3.69 4.30 15.20
C ARG A 103 2.99 4.69 16.51
N CYS A 104 3.63 5.51 17.35
CA CYS A 104 2.99 6.06 18.55
C CYS A 104 1.76 6.91 18.20
N ASP A 105 1.90 7.81 17.21
CA ASP A 105 0.81 8.69 16.77
C ASP A 105 -0.34 7.87 16.14
N PHE A 106 -0.02 6.86 15.33
CA PHE A 106 -0.99 5.93 14.76
C PHE A 106 -1.73 5.14 15.84
N ALA A 107 -1.04 4.63 16.86
CA ALA A 107 -1.67 3.92 17.98
C ALA A 107 -2.61 4.83 18.78
N ALA A 108 -2.23 6.09 19.01
CA ALA A 108 -3.10 7.07 19.66
C ALA A 108 -4.36 7.35 18.82
N HIS A 109 -4.21 7.47 17.49
CA HIS A 109 -5.34 7.63 16.56
C HIS A 109 -6.26 6.39 16.56
N TRP A 110 -5.69 5.19 16.52
CA TRP A 110 -6.44 3.93 16.59
C TRP A 110 -7.29 3.86 17.86
N ASN A 111 -6.69 4.13 19.02
CA ASN A 111 -7.38 4.14 20.31
C ASN A 111 -8.47 5.22 20.37
N LYS A 112 -8.25 6.39 19.77
CA LYS A 112 -9.25 7.46 19.69
C LYS A 112 -10.47 7.07 18.84
N LEU A 113 -10.25 6.34 17.76
CA LEU A 113 -11.33 5.82 16.92
C LEU A 113 -12.05 4.63 17.55
N ASP A 114 -11.48 4.00 18.57
CA ASP A 114 -12.06 2.90 19.34
C ASP A 114 -12.45 1.70 18.45
N VAL A 115 -11.52 1.25 17.59
CA VAL A 115 -11.74 0.12 16.67
C VAL A 115 -10.98 -1.12 17.14
N ASP A 116 -11.59 -2.29 17.04
CA ASP A 116 -10.90 -3.57 17.29
C ASP A 116 -10.18 -4.10 16.05
N VAL A 117 -10.82 -3.93 14.88
CA VAL A 117 -10.34 -4.43 13.59
C VAL A 117 -10.68 -3.45 12.48
N VAL A 118 -9.84 -3.40 11.45
CA VAL A 118 -10.10 -2.62 10.23
C VAL A 118 -10.24 -3.57 9.05
N ILE A 119 -11.34 -3.43 8.32
CA ILE A 119 -11.54 -4.08 7.02
C ILE A 119 -11.09 -3.12 5.93
N CYS A 120 -10.10 -3.52 5.14
CA CYS A 120 -9.55 -2.72 4.04
C CYS A 120 -9.28 -3.58 2.80
N PRO A 121 -9.03 -2.95 1.63
CA PRO A 121 -8.52 -3.67 0.48
C PRO A 121 -7.21 -4.39 0.80
N SER A 122 -7.02 -5.60 0.27
CA SER A 122 -5.72 -6.28 0.29
C SER A 122 -4.82 -5.87 -0.87
N TYR A 123 -5.42 -5.52 -2.02
CA TYR A 123 -4.74 -5.03 -3.21
C TYR A 123 -5.69 -4.11 -3.98
N VAL A 124 -5.17 -3.36 -4.96
CA VAL A 124 -5.98 -2.46 -5.79
C VAL A 124 -7.03 -3.20 -6.63
N GLY A 125 -6.79 -4.46 -7.00
CA GLY A 125 -7.63 -5.19 -7.96
C GLY A 125 -7.56 -6.71 -7.80
N PRO A 126 -8.08 -7.47 -8.79
CA PRO A 126 -7.77 -8.88 -8.93
C PRO A 126 -6.30 -9.08 -9.34
N ALA A 127 -5.88 -10.33 -9.54
CA ALA A 127 -4.54 -10.65 -10.04
C ALA A 127 -4.21 -9.80 -11.28
N CYS A 128 -3.10 -9.08 -11.22
CA CYS A 128 -2.69 -8.19 -12.29
C CYS A 128 -2.11 -8.97 -13.47
N VAL A 129 -2.11 -8.34 -14.64
CA VAL A 129 -1.32 -8.84 -15.78
C VAL A 129 0.16 -8.81 -15.39
N HIS A 130 0.95 -9.73 -15.95
CA HIS A 130 2.40 -9.74 -15.74
C HIS A 130 3.00 -8.35 -15.98
N GLU A 131 4.00 -7.99 -15.18
CA GLU A 131 4.71 -6.69 -15.25
C GLU A 131 3.86 -5.43 -14.99
N THR A 132 2.63 -5.55 -14.48
CA THR A 132 1.77 -4.38 -14.17
C THR A 132 1.46 -4.17 -12.68
N GLY A 133 2.10 -4.97 -11.81
CA GLY A 133 1.86 -4.99 -10.36
C GLY A 133 2.54 -3.86 -9.58
N LEU A 134 2.19 -2.60 -9.84
CA LEU A 134 2.91 -1.43 -9.30
C LEU A 134 2.35 -0.89 -7.98
N PHE A 135 1.15 -1.32 -7.57
CA PHE A 135 0.38 -0.67 -6.51
C PHE A 135 0.34 -1.48 -5.22
N TRP A 136 1.31 -1.28 -4.34
CA TRP A 136 1.48 -2.07 -3.12
C TRP A 136 1.02 -1.35 -1.84
N ASN A 137 0.50 -0.11 -1.97
CA ASN A 137 0.14 0.78 -0.85
C ASN A 137 -0.77 0.14 0.20
N TYR A 138 -1.78 -0.62 -0.24
CA TYR A 138 -2.78 -1.24 0.62
C TYR A 138 -2.22 -2.27 1.61
N ALA A 139 -1.08 -2.88 1.29
CA ALA A 139 -0.34 -3.75 2.22
C ALA A 139 0.83 -2.98 2.88
N ALA A 140 1.50 -2.10 2.13
CA ALA A 140 2.65 -1.31 2.56
C ALA A 140 2.39 -0.55 3.87
N PHE A 141 1.23 0.12 3.95
CA PHE A 141 0.88 0.93 5.11
C PHE A 141 0.96 0.11 6.40
N TRP A 142 0.40 -1.11 6.38
CA TRP A 142 0.37 -2.02 7.53
C TRP A 142 1.74 -2.55 7.92
N ASN A 143 2.64 -2.76 6.95
CA ASN A 143 4.05 -3.07 7.22
C ASN A 143 4.74 -1.90 7.95
N TYR A 144 4.43 -0.65 7.59
CA TYR A 144 5.05 0.52 8.21
C TYR A 144 4.63 0.65 9.68
N VAL A 145 3.33 0.45 9.96
CA VAL A 145 2.78 0.53 11.33
C VAL A 145 2.97 -0.73 12.16
N ASP A 146 3.38 -1.85 11.56
CA ASP A 146 3.63 -3.15 12.21
C ASP A 146 2.38 -3.86 12.76
N TYR A 147 1.22 -3.67 12.10
CA TYR A 147 -0.02 -4.26 12.58
C TYR A 147 -0.29 -5.58 11.85
N PRO A 148 -0.76 -6.62 12.57
CA PRO A 148 -1.04 -7.91 11.96
C PRO A 148 -2.19 -7.79 10.96
N GLY A 149 -2.11 -8.56 9.88
CA GLY A 149 -3.13 -8.60 8.84
C GLY A 149 -3.46 -10.02 8.41
N VAL A 150 -4.72 -10.24 8.04
CA VAL A 150 -5.20 -11.49 7.43
C VAL A 150 -6.02 -11.18 6.19
N VAL A 151 -5.88 -12.01 5.16
CA VAL A 151 -6.67 -11.90 3.93
C VAL A 151 -7.73 -12.99 3.92
N VAL A 152 -9.00 -12.58 3.82
CA VAL A 152 -10.15 -13.49 3.76
C VAL A 152 -10.72 -13.48 2.33
N PRO A 153 -10.72 -14.61 1.60
CA PRO A 153 -11.35 -14.68 0.29
C PRO A 153 -12.85 -14.38 0.35
N THR A 154 -13.37 -13.66 -0.65
CA THR A 154 -14.80 -13.36 -0.79
C THR A 154 -15.40 -14.13 -1.95
N PRO A 155 -16.73 -14.31 -2.03
CA PRO A 155 -17.37 -14.92 -3.20
C PRO A 155 -17.38 -14.01 -4.44
N ILE A 156 -16.91 -12.75 -4.32
CA ILE A 156 -16.93 -11.79 -5.41
C ILE A 156 -15.86 -12.14 -6.44
N LYS A 157 -16.27 -12.14 -7.71
CA LYS A 157 -15.39 -12.37 -8.86
C LYS A 157 -15.32 -11.11 -9.72
N ALA A 158 -14.19 -10.92 -10.38
CA ALA A 158 -14.08 -9.95 -11.47
C ALA A 158 -14.98 -10.39 -12.64
N LEU A 159 -15.57 -9.40 -13.31
CA LEU A 159 -16.30 -9.62 -14.55
C LEU A 159 -15.34 -9.94 -15.70
N GLY A 160 -15.90 -10.44 -16.80
CA GLY A 160 -15.11 -10.69 -18.02
C GLY A 160 -14.43 -9.43 -18.54
N LYS A 161 -13.36 -9.60 -19.33
CA LYS A 161 -12.63 -8.49 -19.96
C LYS A 161 -13.59 -7.49 -20.63
N GLY A 162 -13.43 -6.20 -20.35
CA GLY A 162 -14.26 -5.13 -20.89
C GLY A 162 -15.65 -4.98 -20.28
N ARG A 163 -16.01 -5.78 -19.26
CA ARG A 163 -17.32 -5.70 -18.58
C ARG A 163 -17.28 -4.97 -17.24
N GLU A 164 -16.09 -4.63 -16.75
CA GLU A 164 -15.94 -3.81 -15.55
C GLU A 164 -16.02 -2.32 -15.91
N SER A 165 -16.71 -1.55 -15.09
CA SER A 165 -16.79 -0.09 -15.21
C SER A 165 -15.75 0.54 -14.29
N TYR A 166 -14.58 0.85 -14.83
CA TYR A 166 -13.54 1.58 -14.09
C TYR A 166 -13.83 3.07 -14.07
N ALA A 167 -13.40 3.75 -13.00
CA ALA A 167 -13.38 5.21 -12.97
C ALA A 167 -12.56 5.76 -14.15
N THR A 168 -12.97 6.88 -14.73
CA THR A 168 -12.23 7.47 -15.86
C THR A 168 -10.87 7.97 -15.41
N ALA A 169 -9.92 8.09 -16.35
CA ALA A 169 -8.56 8.56 -16.05
C ALA A 169 -8.51 9.98 -15.43
N ASP A 170 -9.58 10.75 -15.54
CA ASP A 170 -9.69 12.09 -14.93
C ASP A 170 -10.16 12.04 -13.46
N GLN A 171 -10.63 10.88 -13.00
CA GLN A 171 -10.98 10.60 -11.60
C GLN A 171 -9.82 9.94 -10.84
N VAL A 172 -8.59 10.07 -11.37
CA VAL A 172 -7.40 9.40 -10.88
C VAL A 172 -7.01 9.90 -9.48
N PRO A 173 -6.61 8.98 -8.60
CA PRO A 173 -6.02 9.31 -7.31
C PRO A 173 -4.77 10.19 -7.41
N LEU A 174 -4.56 11.02 -6.39
CA LEU A 174 -3.61 12.15 -6.34
C LEU A 174 -2.11 11.83 -6.42
N ASN A 175 -1.67 10.63 -6.81
CA ASN A 175 -0.24 10.39 -7.03
C ASN A 175 0.21 11.01 -8.38
N ARG A 176 0.43 12.33 -8.37
CA ARG A 176 1.37 12.96 -9.31
C ARG A 176 2.77 12.45 -8.97
N GLY A 177 3.22 11.40 -9.64
CA GLY A 177 4.59 10.92 -9.44
C GLY A 177 5.05 9.86 -10.44
N THR A 178 4.23 8.86 -10.71
CA THR A 178 4.60 7.78 -11.64
C THR A 178 3.75 7.84 -12.90
N LYS A 179 4.20 8.64 -13.88
CA LYS A 179 3.90 8.34 -15.28
C LYS A 179 4.69 7.08 -15.62
N VAL A 180 4.01 5.95 -15.64
CA VAL A 180 4.54 4.72 -16.26
C VAL A 180 4.33 4.90 -17.78
N PRO A 181 5.35 4.62 -18.62
CA PRO A 181 5.21 4.67 -20.08
C PRO A 181 4.14 3.72 -20.63
#